data_AF-A0AA95SBA1-F1
#
_entry.id   AF-A0AA95SBA1-F1
#
_cell.length_a   1.000
_cell.length_b   1.000
_cell.length_c   1.000
_cell.angle_alpha   90.00
_cell.angle_beta   90.00
_cell.angle_gamma   90.00
#
_symmetry.space_group_name_H-M   'P 1'
#
loop_
_entity.id
_entity.type
_entity.pdbx_description
1 polymer ?
#
loop_
_entity_poly.entity_id
_entity_poly.type
_entity_poly.pdbx_seq_one_letter_code
_entity_poly.pdbx_strand_id
1 'polypeptide(L)'
;MLKSVIIAALMLISVLTGMQLANNGIHKMKGYDDANFQNAVSIEESGNNISASILGNDISSHDIAAKKKRLEEISAFNFFSSMGKKLSDGITGASDKLIQLITD
;
A
#
# COMPACT_ATOMS: atom_id res chain seq x y z
N MET A 1 10.84 -19.77 26.64
CA MET A 1 9.90 -20.49 25.76
C MET A 1 8.47 -19.95 25.85
N LEU A 2 7.78 -20.03 26.99
CA LEU A 2 6.37 -19.60 27.10
C LEU A 2 6.13 -18.12 26.73
N LYS A 3 7.01 -17.20 27.16
CA LYS A 3 6.93 -15.77 26.80
C LYS A 3 7.00 -15.54 25.28
N SER A 4 7.85 -16.30 24.59
CA SER A 4 8.03 -16.21 23.14
C SER A 4 6.80 -16.73 22.39
N VAL A 5 6.16 -17.79 22.88
CA VAL A 5 4.92 -18.33 22.31
C VAL A 5 3.77 -17.33 22.47
N ILE A 6 3.67 -16.67 23.64
CA ILE A 6 2.67 -15.63 23.89
C ILE A 6 2.87 -14.43 22.96
N ILE A 7 4.12 -13.97 22.79
CA ILE A 7 4.43 -12.86 21.86
C ILE A 7 4.09 -13.26 20.41
N ALA A 8 4.43 -14.48 19.99
CA ALA A 8 4.08 -14.98 18.66
C ALA A 8 2.56 -15.05 18.44
N ALA A 9 1.81 -15.49 19.45
CA ALA A 9 0.35 -15.52 19.40
C ALA A 9 -0.25 -14.10 19.31
N LEU A 10 0.26 -13.14 20.08
CA LEU A 10 -0.18 -11.74 20.00
C LEU A 10 0.09 -11.12 18.64
N MET A 11 1.28 -11.37 18.07
CA MET A 11 1.62 -10.93 16.72
C MET A 11 0.68 -11.52 15.66
N LEU A 12 0.36 -12.81 15.76
CA LEU A 12 -0.56 -13.49 14.86
C LEU A 12 -1.97 -12.88 14.92
N ILE A 13 -2.49 -12.64 16.13
CA ILE A 13 -3.80 -12.00 16.33
C ILE A 13 -3.82 -10.59 15.73
N SER A 14 -2.74 -9.83 15.91
CA SER A 14 -2.62 -8.46 15.40
C SER A 14 -2.69 -8.42 13.87
N VAL A 15 -1.99 -9.35 13.20
CA VAL A 15 -2.01 -9.48 11.74
C VAL A 15 -3.40 -9.87 11.23
N LEU A 16 -4.03 -10.89 11.82
CA LEU A 16 -5.36 -11.34 11.40
C LEU A 16 -6.42 -10.25 11.60
N THR A 17 -6.33 -9.49 12.69
CA THR A 17 -7.22 -8.36 12.97
C THR A 17 -7.01 -7.23 11.96
N GLY A 18 -5.75 -6.91 11.62
CA GLY A 18 -5.41 -5.92 10.60
C GLY A 18 -5.96 -6.28 9.22
N MET A 19 -5.86 -7.56 8.84
CA MET A 19 -6.43 -8.06 7.57
C MET A 19 -7.95 -7.92 7.53
N GLN A 20 -8.65 -8.26 8.61
CA GLN A 20 -10.11 -8.11 8.69
C GLN A 20 -10.54 -6.65 8.65
N LEU A 21 -9.84 -5.77 9.38
CA LEU A 21 -10.13 -4.33 9.38
C LEU A 21 -9.92 -3.72 7.99
N ALA A 22 -8.85 -4.11 7.29
CA ALA A 22 -8.58 -3.67 5.92
C ALA A 22 -9.65 -4.19 4.95
N ASN A 23 -10.03 -5.47 5.04
CA ASN A 23 -11.08 -6.05 4.20
C ASN A 23 -12.43 -5.34 4.39
N ASN A 24 -12.83 -5.09 5.64
CA ASN A 24 -14.05 -4.36 5.94
C ASN A 24 -13.98 -2.90 5.51
N GLY A 25 -12.81 -2.26 5.65
CA GLY A 25 -12.57 -0.90 5.15
C GLY A 25 -12.72 -0.81 3.64
N ILE A 26 -12.16 -1.77 2.89
CA ILE A 26 -12.30 -1.85 1.43
C ILE A 26 -13.76 -2.14 1.04
N HIS A 27 -14.44 -3.05 1.75
CA HIS A 27 -15.84 -3.37 1.49
C HIS A 27 -16.74 -2.14 1.68
N LYS A 28 -16.52 -1.38 2.76
CA LYS A 28 -17.22 -0.13 3.07
C LYS A 28 -16.91 1.00 2.07
N MET A 29 -15.66 1.13 1.63
CA MET A 29 -15.28 2.12 0.60
C MET A 29 -15.82 1.79 -0.79
N LYS A 30 -16.05 0.51 -1.09
CA LYS A 30 -16.66 0.10 -2.34
C LYS A 30 -18.19 0.28 -2.34
N GLY A 31 -18.82 0.48 -1.19
CA GLY A 31 -20.24 0.80 -1.08
C GLY A 31 -21.19 -0.37 -1.32
N TYR A 32 -20.75 -1.63 -1.14
CA TYR A 32 -21.53 -2.83 -1.51
C TYR A 32 -22.90 -2.96 -0.80
N ASP A 33 -23.08 -2.25 0.32
CA ASP A 33 -24.33 -2.18 1.08
C ASP A 33 -25.21 -0.96 0.72
N ASP A 34 -24.78 -0.11 -0.22
CA ASP A 34 -25.51 1.10 -0.61
C ASP A 34 -26.43 0.81 -1.81
N ALA A 35 -27.74 0.94 -1.60
CA ALA A 35 -28.77 0.73 -2.64
C ALA A 35 -28.65 1.73 -3.81
N ASN A 36 -27.81 2.75 -3.66
CA ASN A 36 -27.49 3.77 -4.65
C ASN A 36 -26.07 3.58 -5.21
N PHE A 37 -25.66 2.33 -5.45
CA PHE A 37 -24.35 1.97 -6.01
C PHE A 37 -24.12 2.66 -7.36
N GLN A 38 -23.68 3.91 -7.32
CA GLN A 38 -23.25 4.67 -8.49
C GLN A 38 -21.94 4.06 -8.93
N ASN A 39 -22.04 3.16 -9.91
CA ASN A 39 -20.90 2.75 -10.72
C ASN A 39 -20.12 4.02 -11.07
N ALA A 40 -18.84 4.08 -10.66
CA ALA A 40 -17.96 5.24 -10.88
C ALA A 40 -17.64 5.52 -12.37
N VAL A 41 -18.40 4.89 -13.26
CA VAL A 41 -18.40 5.01 -14.71
C VAL A 41 -19.87 4.97 -15.13
N SER A 42 -20.46 6.14 -15.36
CA SER A 42 -21.71 6.29 -16.11
C SER A 42 -21.35 6.44 -17.58
N ILE A 43 -21.57 5.40 -18.38
CA ILE A 43 -21.55 5.49 -19.84
C ILE A 43 -22.99 5.79 -20.25
N GLU A 44 -23.32 7.06 -20.43
CA GLU A 44 -24.57 7.44 -21.10
C GLU A 44 -24.33 7.39 -22.61
N GLU A 45 -24.84 6.34 -23.26
CA GLU A 45 -24.84 6.23 -24.72
C GLU A 45 -26.00 7.07 -25.28
N SER A 46 -25.75 8.35 -25.50
CA SER A 46 -26.69 9.25 -26.20
C SER A 46 -26.01 9.83 -27.43
N GLY A 47 -25.91 9.01 -28.49
CA GLY A 47 -25.58 9.44 -29.86
C GLY A 47 -24.13 9.86 -30.12
N ASN A 48 -23.47 9.20 -31.08
CA ASN A 48 -22.20 9.51 -31.79
C ASN A 48 -20.99 10.10 -31.02
N ASN A 49 -21.04 10.30 -29.70
CA ASN A 49 -19.96 10.85 -28.88
C ASN A 49 -19.96 10.13 -27.53
N ILE A 50 -18.98 9.23 -27.37
CA ILE A 50 -18.78 8.50 -26.11
C ILE A 50 -18.02 9.42 -25.16
N SER A 51 -18.72 10.05 -24.23
CA SER A 51 -18.13 10.83 -23.14
C SER A 51 -18.21 10.04 -21.84
N ALA A 52 -17.07 9.50 -21.39
CA ALA A 52 -16.96 8.81 -20.10
C ALA A 52 -16.49 9.81 -19.02
N SER A 53 -17.38 10.19 -18.11
CA SER A 53 -17.04 11.08 -16.99
C SER A 53 -16.63 10.25 -15.77
N ILE A 54 -15.39 10.40 -15.32
CA ILE A 54 -14.93 9.86 -14.03
C ILE A 54 -14.84 11.04 -13.07
N LEU A 55 -15.66 11.06 -12.03
CA LEU A 55 -15.69 12.10 -10.99
C LEU A 55 -16.05 13.53 -11.48
N GLY A 56 -16.86 13.67 -12.53
CA GLY A 56 -17.37 14.98 -12.95
C GLY A 56 -16.32 15.92 -13.55
N ASN A 57 -15.15 15.41 -13.94
CA ASN A 57 -14.12 16.18 -14.61
C ASN A 57 -13.69 15.46 -15.89
N ASP A 58 -13.79 16.13 -17.04
CA ASP A 58 -13.27 15.64 -18.31
C ASP A 58 -11.74 15.54 -18.22
N ILE A 59 -11.19 14.33 -18.14
CA ILE A 59 -9.75 14.11 -18.06
C ILE A 59 -9.31 13.37 -19.33
N SER A 60 -8.62 14.10 -20.20
CA SER A 60 -7.85 13.55 -21.31
C SER A 60 -6.82 12.54 -20.79
N SER A 61 -6.74 11.36 -21.44
CA SER A 61 -6.01 10.16 -21.03
C SER A 61 -4.51 10.32 -20.74
N HIS A 62 -3.92 11.49 -21.01
CA HIS A 62 -2.50 11.75 -20.83
C HIS A 62 -2.12 12.03 -19.35
N ASP A 63 -3.04 12.55 -18.54
CA ASP A 63 -2.71 13.07 -17.19
C ASP A 63 -2.66 12.00 -16.09
N ILE A 64 -3.34 10.86 -16.27
CA ILE A 64 -3.41 9.80 -15.25
C ILE A 64 -2.09 9.04 -15.15
N ALA A 65 -1.40 8.81 -16.26
CA ALA A 65 -0.10 8.15 -16.27
C ALA A 65 0.99 8.98 -15.57
N ALA A 66 0.98 10.30 -15.77
CA ALA A 66 1.94 11.21 -15.16
C ALA A 66 1.74 11.34 -13.64
N LYS A 67 0.48 11.43 -13.17
CA LYS A 67 0.15 11.47 -11.73
C LYS A 67 0.49 10.15 -11.04
N LYS A 68 0.22 9.00 -11.66
CA LYS A 68 0.53 7.68 -11.09
C LYS A 68 2.04 7.50 -10.87
N LYS A 69 2.85 7.90 -11.85
CA LYS A 69 4.32 7.85 -11.77
C LYS A 69 4.89 8.73 -10.64
N ARG A 70 4.34 9.94 -10.46
CA ARG A 70 4.73 10.83 -9.36
C ARG A 70 4.39 10.28 -7.97
N LEU A 71 3.23 9.63 -7.82
CA LEU A 71 2.80 9.01 -6.56
C LEU A 71 3.66 7.78 -6.17
N GLU A 72 4.08 6.98 -7.15
CA GLU A 72 5.03 5.88 -6.94
C GLU A 72 6.43 6.39 -6.54
N GLU A 73 6.95 7.42 -7.20
CA GLU A 73 8.27 7.99 -6.89
C GLU A 73 8.34 8.60 -5.48
N ILE A 74 7.28 9.26 -5.02
CA ILE A 74 7.29 9.97 -3.72
C ILE A 74 7.12 9.02 -2.53
N SER A 75 6.35 7.94 -2.69
CA SER A 75 6.01 7.04 -1.58
C SER A 75 7.09 5.99 -1.28
N ALA A 76 7.69 5.40 -2.31
CA ALA A 76 8.65 4.32 -2.15
C ALA A 76 10.08 4.81 -1.88
N PHE A 77 10.51 5.93 -2.47
CA PHE A 77 11.94 6.22 -2.58
C PHE A 77 12.56 6.85 -1.32
N ASN A 78 11.79 7.52 -0.46
CA ASN A 78 12.38 8.25 0.68
C ASN A 78 12.21 7.51 2.01
N PHE A 79 11.02 6.96 2.27
CA PHE A 79 10.76 6.23 3.51
C PHE A 79 11.38 4.83 3.52
N PHE A 80 11.16 4.06 2.45
CA PHE A 80 11.72 2.71 2.37
C PHE A 80 13.25 2.72 2.21
N SER A 81 13.79 3.68 1.46
CA SER A 81 15.24 3.82 1.30
C SER A 81 15.94 4.27 2.57
N SER A 82 15.38 5.24 3.32
CA SER A 82 15.99 5.67 4.59
C SER A 82 15.94 4.58 5.66
N MET A 83 14.86 3.80 5.71
CA MET A 83 14.73 2.63 6.59
C MET A 83 15.69 1.51 6.18
N GLY A 84 15.73 1.19 4.88
CA GLY A 84 16.63 0.18 4.32
C GLY A 84 18.10 0.53 4.53
N LYS A 85 18.46 1.81 4.39
CA LYS A 85 19.83 2.30 4.63
C LYS A 85 20.25 2.10 6.08
N LYS A 86 19.41 2.48 7.04
CA LYS A 86 19.67 2.23 8.47
C LYS A 86 19.80 0.74 8.79
N LEU A 87 18.97 -0.09 8.18
CA LEU A 87 19.00 -1.53 8.38
C LEU A 87 20.30 -2.13 7.83
N SER A 88 20.68 -1.76 6.61
CA SER A 88 21.92 -2.20 5.97
C SER A 88 23.16 -1.75 6.75
N ASP A 89 23.21 -0.50 7.21
CA ASP A 89 24.33 0.01 8.01
C ASP A 89 24.48 -0.80 9.32
N GLY A 90 23.37 -1.18 9.95
CA GLY A 90 23.37 -2.03 11.13
C GLY A 90 23.88 -3.46 10.86
N ILE A 91 23.49 -4.05 9.73
CA ILE A 91 23.93 -5.40 9.32
C ILE A 91 25.42 -5.40 8.98
N THR A 92 25.90 -4.41 8.23
CA THR A 92 27.32 -4.27 7.89
C THR A 92 28.16 -4.11 9.15
N GLY A 93 27.77 -3.20 10.06
CA GLY A 93 28.51 -3.00 11.31
C GLY A 93 28.52 -4.22 12.24
N ALA A 94 27.44 -5.02 12.24
CA ALA A 94 27.42 -6.30 12.96
C ALA A 94 28.33 -7.35 12.30
N SER A 95 28.35 -7.40 10.96
CA SER A 95 29.18 -8.33 10.20
C SER A 95 30.67 -8.04 10.36
N ASP A 96 31.06 -6.76 10.30
CA ASP A 96 32.46 -6.35 10.52
C ASP A 96 32.95 -6.72 11.92
N LYS A 97 32.11 -6.53 12.95
CA LYS A 97 32.43 -6.95 14.33
C LYS A 97 32.57 -8.46 14.47
N LEU A 98 31.72 -9.23 13.79
CA LEU A 98 31.80 -10.69 13.80
C LEU A 98 33.06 -11.19 13.09
N ILE A 99 33.42 -10.58 11.97
CA ILE A 99 34.64 -10.92 11.24
C ILE A 99 35.88 -10.58 12.08
N GLN A 100 35.92 -9.42 12.73
CA GLN A 100 37.01 -9.06 13.66
C GLN A 100 37.14 -10.07 14.81
N LEU A 101 36.04 -10.49 15.44
CA LEU A 101 36.02 -11.45 16.54
C LEU A 101 36.48 -12.88 16.18
N ILE A 102 36.44 -13.24 14.89
CA ILE A 102 36.90 -14.55 14.40
C ILE A 102 38.35 -14.47 13.90
N THR A 103 38.81 -13.27 13.54
CA THR A 103 40.14 -13.02 12.96
C THR A 103 41.18 -12.66 14.03
N ASP A 104 40.78 -11.97 15.10
CA ASP A 104 41.58 -11.79 16.34
C ASP A 104 41.41 -12.99 17.30
#